data_AF-A0A811K516-F1
#
_entry.id   AF-A0A811K516-F1
#
_cell.length_a   1.000
_cell.length_b   1.000
_cell.length_c   1.000
_cell.angle_alpha   90.00
_cell.angle_beta   90.00
_cell.angle_gamma   90.00
#
_symmetry.space_group_name_H-M   'P 1'
#
loop_
_entity.id
_entity.type
_entity.pdbx_description
1 polymer ?
#
loop_
_entity_poly.entity_id
_entity_poly.type
_entity_poly.pdbx_seq_one_letter_code
_entity_poly.pdbx_strand_id
1 'polypeptide(L)'
;MGAHEEKVEEDAAELKFPKEFEVVGCDALMISEVFLLLDHRRKQSEEKEEIEDMSEAFLQTLNYARRFSKFKSRETIRAVRVIFTGRNQLHKFEVAQLANLCPETAEEAKALIPSLENKMEDDELEDLLKSLTTKKTFQ
;
A
#
# COMPACT_ATOMS: atom_id res chain seq x y z
N MET A 1 37.17 -6.20 -9.74
CA MET A 1 36.89 -5.65 -8.39
C MET A 1 35.39 -5.52 -8.28
N GLY A 2 34.73 -6.49 -7.66
CA GLY A 2 33.29 -6.37 -7.38
C GLY A 2 33.13 -5.27 -6.33
N ALA A 3 32.34 -4.25 -6.64
CA ALA A 3 31.91 -3.30 -5.63
C ALA A 3 31.19 -4.10 -4.54
N HIS A 4 31.75 -4.12 -3.34
CA HIS A 4 30.99 -4.51 -2.16
C HIS A 4 29.87 -3.47 -2.04
N GLU A 5 28.67 -3.81 -2.47
CA GLU A 5 27.47 -3.10 -2.01
C GLU A 5 27.49 -3.19 -0.49
N GLU A 6 27.65 -2.05 0.18
CA GLU A 6 27.37 -1.94 1.60
C GLU A 6 25.93 -2.42 1.79
N LYS A 7 25.77 -3.61 2.38
CA LYS A 7 24.47 -4.10 2.81
C LYS A 7 23.98 -3.16 3.89
N VAL A 8 23.11 -2.23 3.51
CA VAL A 8 22.33 -1.43 4.45
C VAL A 8 21.53 -2.41 5.29
N GLU A 9 21.56 -2.24 6.61
CA GLU A 9 20.66 -2.98 7.50
C GLU A 9 19.24 -2.47 7.27
N GLU A 10 18.43 -3.27 6.56
CA GLU A 10 17.07 -2.93 6.18
C GLU A 10 16.13 -3.03 7.39
N ASP A 11 15.32 -1.99 7.59
CA ASP A 11 14.33 -1.93 8.67
C ASP A 11 13.15 -1.06 8.25
N ALA A 12 12.01 -1.69 8.00
CA ALA A 12 10.78 -0.99 7.63
C ALA A 12 10.19 -0.14 8.76
N ALA A 13 10.45 -0.48 10.03
CA ALA A 13 10.02 0.31 11.18
C ALA A 13 10.78 1.64 11.29
N GLU A 14 11.98 1.70 10.69
CA GLU A 14 12.81 2.91 10.61
C GLU A 14 12.87 3.50 9.19
N LEU A 15 12.07 2.98 8.24
CA LEU A 15 12.08 3.35 6.81
C LEU A 15 13.44 3.20 6.13
N LYS A 16 14.25 2.26 6.60
CA LYS A 16 15.50 1.87 5.97
C LYS A 16 15.22 0.85 4.87
N PHE A 17 15.04 1.33 3.65
CA PHE A 17 14.86 0.50 2.47
C PHE A 17 16.12 0.49 1.58
N PRO A 18 16.31 -0.57 0.78
CA PRO A 18 17.30 -0.58 -0.29
C PRO A 18 17.12 0.57 -1.29
N LYS A 19 18.22 1.01 -1.92
CA LYS A 19 18.23 2.17 -2.83
C LYS A 19 17.33 2.00 -4.04
N GLU A 20 17.06 0.77 -4.46
CA GLU A 20 16.17 0.44 -5.57
C GLU A 20 14.73 0.89 -5.28
N PHE A 21 14.32 0.94 -4.01
CA PHE A 21 13.01 1.41 -3.60
C PHE A 21 12.94 2.93 -3.43
N GLU A 22 14.07 3.65 -3.42
CA GLU A 22 14.12 5.11 -3.28
C GLU A 22 14.17 5.85 -4.63
N VAL A 23 14.17 5.11 -5.74
CA VAL A 23 14.23 5.70 -7.08
C VAL A 23 12.97 6.52 -7.39
N VAL A 24 13.16 7.65 -8.07
CA VAL A 24 12.05 8.50 -8.56
C VAL A 24 11.10 7.68 -9.43
N GLY A 25 9.81 7.69 -9.08
CA GLY A 25 8.78 6.90 -9.76
C GLY A 25 8.55 5.51 -9.14
N CYS A 26 9.35 5.10 -8.15
CA CYS A 26 9.03 3.95 -7.30
C CYS A 26 7.98 4.36 -6.27
N ASP A 27 6.79 3.75 -6.34
CA ASP A 27 5.69 3.99 -5.42
C ASP A 27 5.26 2.67 -4.75
N ALA A 28 4.70 2.77 -3.54
CA ALA A 28 4.18 1.63 -2.81
C ALA A 28 2.70 1.44 -3.14
N LEU A 29 2.31 0.29 -3.67
CA LEU A 29 0.91 0.00 -4.00
C LEU A 29 0.14 -0.50 -2.79
N MET A 30 -1.12 -0.05 -2.66
CA MET A 30 -2.08 -0.62 -1.72
C MET A 30 -2.53 -2.00 -2.21
N ILE A 31 -2.90 -2.90 -1.29
CA ILE A 31 -3.43 -4.23 -1.63
C ILE A 31 -4.63 -4.12 -2.59
N SER A 32 -5.46 -3.08 -2.40
CA SER A 32 -6.59 -2.77 -3.26
C SER A 32 -6.19 -2.36 -4.69
N GLU A 33 -5.09 -1.64 -4.87
CA GLU A 33 -4.56 -1.31 -6.20
C GLU A 33 -3.98 -2.54 -6.88
N VAL A 34 -3.22 -3.36 -6.12
CA VAL A 34 -2.69 -4.63 -6.60
C VAL A 34 -3.83 -5.53 -7.09
N PHE A 35 -4.92 -5.64 -6.32
CA PHE A 35 -6.10 -6.40 -6.74
C PHE A 35 -6.66 -5.91 -8.08
N LEU A 36 -6.84 -4.60 -8.27
CA LEU A 36 -7.35 -4.05 -9.53
C LEU A 36 -6.43 -4.36 -10.72
N LEU A 37 -5.11 -4.21 -10.54
CA LEU A 37 -4.14 -4.45 -11.60
C LEU A 37 -4.13 -5.92 -12.01
N LEU A 38 -4.10 -6.83 -11.03
CA LEU A 38 -4.07 -8.27 -11.28
C LEU A 38 -5.41 -8.77 -11.85
N ASP A 39 -6.55 -8.28 -11.36
CA ASP A 39 -7.86 -8.68 -11.90
C ASP A 39 -8.04 -8.18 -13.34
N HIS A 40 -7.55 -6.98 -13.66
CA HIS A 40 -7.55 -6.48 -15.02
C HIS A 40 -6.66 -7.32 -15.95
N ARG A 41 -5.42 -7.62 -15.53
CA ARG A 41 -4.49 -8.47 -16.31
C ARG A 41 -5.09 -9.86 -16.56
N ARG A 42 -5.76 -10.44 -15.57
CA ARG A 42 -6.45 -11.73 -15.73
C ARG A 42 -7.54 -11.64 -16.80
N LYS A 43 -8.44 -10.66 -16.72
CA LYS A 43 -9.50 -10.43 -17.72
C LYS A 43 -8.96 -10.24 -19.14
N GLN A 44 -7.88 -9.45 -19.30
CA GLN A 44 -7.24 -9.26 -20.62
C GLN A 44 -6.70 -10.57 -21.20
N SER A 45 -6.25 -11.50 -20.36
CA SER A 45 -5.70 -12.79 -20.80
C SER A 45 -6.82 -13.73 -21.22
N GLU A 46 -7.91 -13.75 -20.43
CA GLU A 46 -9.15 -14.47 -20.76
C GLU A 46 -9.75 -13.97 -22.10
N GLU A 47 -9.74 -12.65 -22.35
CA GLU A 47 -10.27 -12.05 -23.59
C GLU A 47 -9.43 -12.34 -24.84
N LYS A 48 -8.12 -12.52 -24.70
CA LYS A 48 -7.22 -12.76 -25.82
C LYS A 48 -7.11 -14.24 -26.24
N GLU A 49 -7.80 -15.14 -25.54
CA GLU A 49 -7.58 -16.60 -25.63
C GLU A 49 -6.09 -16.99 -25.45
N GLU A 50 -5.28 -16.10 -24.86
CA GLU A 50 -3.93 -16.41 -24.43
C GLU A 50 -4.07 -17.26 -23.17
N ILE A 51 -4.19 -18.57 -23.36
CA ILE A 51 -4.04 -19.60 -22.32
C ILE A 51 -2.55 -19.66 -21.93
N GLU A 52 -1.92 -18.53 -21.64
CA GLU A 52 -0.72 -18.58 -20.80
C GLU A 52 -1.22 -18.88 -19.40
N ASP A 53 -0.90 -20.08 -18.92
CA ASP A 53 -1.14 -20.46 -17.54
C ASP A 53 -0.53 -19.38 -16.63
N MET A 54 -1.41 -18.61 -16.00
CA MET A 54 -0.98 -17.62 -15.01
C MET A 54 -0.17 -18.34 -13.95
N SER A 55 1.02 -17.80 -13.65
CA SER A 55 1.90 -18.44 -12.68
C SER A 55 1.19 -18.64 -11.35
N GLU A 56 1.59 -19.68 -10.61
CA GLU A 56 1.01 -19.94 -9.29
C GLU A 56 1.14 -18.72 -8.37
N ALA A 57 2.28 -18.03 -8.41
CA ALA A 57 2.51 -16.79 -7.67
C ALA A 57 1.51 -15.68 -8.05
N PHE A 58 1.15 -15.55 -9.33
CA PHE A 58 0.14 -14.59 -9.77
C PHE A 58 -1.23 -14.93 -9.18
N LEU A 59 -1.66 -16.20 -9.27
CA LEU A 59 -2.96 -16.64 -8.75
C LEU A 59 -3.04 -16.51 -7.24
N GLN A 60 -1.99 -16.89 -6.51
CA GLN A 60 -1.90 -16.73 -5.06
C GLN A 60 -1.96 -15.26 -4.66
N THR A 61 -1.22 -14.39 -5.35
CA THR A 61 -1.22 -12.94 -5.07
C THR A 61 -2.58 -12.31 -5.37
N LEU A 62 -3.21 -12.68 -6.49
CA LEU A 62 -4.56 -12.21 -6.84
C LEU A 62 -5.59 -12.65 -5.78
N ASN A 63 -5.53 -13.89 -5.31
CA ASN A 63 -6.43 -14.39 -4.28
C ASN A 63 -6.21 -13.71 -2.94
N TYR A 64 -4.96 -13.50 -2.54
CA TYR A 64 -4.60 -12.72 -1.36
C TYR A 64 -5.14 -11.29 -1.46
N ALA A 65 -4.83 -10.61 -2.56
CA ALA A 65 -5.25 -9.23 -2.77
C ALA A 65 -6.77 -9.10 -2.82
N ARG A 66 -7.49 -10.04 -3.46
CA ARG A 66 -8.95 -10.10 -3.44
C ARG A 66 -9.52 -10.24 -2.03
N ARG A 67 -8.90 -11.08 -1.20
CA ARG A 67 -9.36 -11.36 0.16
C ARG A 67 -9.13 -10.19 1.11
N PHE A 68 -7.97 -9.54 1.01
CA PHE A 68 -7.55 -8.49 1.96
C PHE A 68 -7.76 -7.07 1.47
N SER A 69 -8.15 -6.89 0.20
CA SER A 69 -8.52 -5.57 -0.32
C SER A 69 -9.62 -4.95 0.54
N LYS A 70 -9.31 -3.79 1.12
CA LYS A 70 -10.25 -2.98 1.91
C LYS A 70 -11.16 -2.14 1.01
N PHE A 71 -10.72 -1.86 -0.21
CA PHE A 71 -11.43 -1.06 -1.19
C PHE A 71 -11.53 -1.78 -2.54
N LYS A 72 -12.75 -2.03 -3.02
CA LYS A 72 -13.04 -2.77 -4.26
C LYS A 72 -13.33 -1.87 -5.47
N SER A 73 -13.86 -0.66 -5.25
CA SER A 73 -14.16 0.29 -6.34
C SER A 73 -12.92 1.11 -6.70
N ARG A 74 -12.70 1.31 -8.01
CA ARG A 74 -11.63 2.17 -8.54
C ARG A 74 -11.78 3.61 -8.08
N GLU A 75 -13.00 4.09 -7.98
CA GLU A 75 -13.35 5.42 -7.48
C GLU A 75 -12.99 5.54 -5.99
N THR A 76 -13.33 4.54 -5.17
CA THR A 76 -12.95 4.52 -3.74
C THR A 76 -11.44 4.49 -3.57
N ILE A 77 -10.72 3.65 -4.33
CA ILE A 77 -9.26 3.54 -4.25
C ILE A 77 -8.58 4.88 -4.59
N ARG A 78 -9.05 5.57 -5.65
CA ARG A 78 -8.57 6.91 -5.98
C ARG A 78 -8.88 7.91 -4.88
N ALA A 79 -10.08 7.87 -4.33
CA ALA A 79 -10.46 8.76 -3.22
C ALA A 79 -9.60 8.53 -1.98
N VAL A 80 -9.22 7.28 -1.68
CA VAL A 80 -8.29 6.95 -0.60
C VAL A 80 -6.91 7.56 -0.86
N ARG A 81 -6.36 7.44 -2.08
CA ARG A 81 -5.09 8.12 -2.42
C ARG A 81 -5.16 9.63 -2.21
N VAL A 82 -6.28 10.26 -2.57
CA VAL A 82 -6.48 11.70 -2.41
C VAL A 82 -6.44 12.16 -0.95
N ILE A 83 -6.82 11.31 0.02
CA ILE A 83 -6.72 11.63 1.47
C ILE A 83 -5.27 11.91 1.87
N PHE A 84 -4.32 11.23 1.23
CA PHE A 84 -2.89 11.37 1.51
C PHE A 84 -2.20 12.44 0.67
N THR A 85 -2.89 13.03 -0.32
CA THR A 85 -2.32 14.08 -1.16
C THR A 85 -2.00 15.33 -0.33
N GLY A 86 -0.78 15.85 -0.48
CA GLY A 86 -0.30 17.01 0.27
C GLY A 86 0.31 16.69 1.64
N ARG A 87 0.27 15.41 2.06
CA ARG A 87 0.89 14.92 3.29
C ARG A 87 2.32 14.43 3.04
N ASN A 88 3.19 15.34 2.60
CA ASN A 88 4.56 15.04 2.19
C ASN A 88 5.45 14.51 3.33
N GLN A 89 5.01 14.61 4.58
CA GLN A 89 5.68 14.03 5.74
C GLN A 89 5.54 12.50 5.81
N LEU A 90 4.52 11.93 5.17
CA LEU A 90 4.29 10.49 5.12
C LEU A 90 5.10 9.86 4.00
N HIS A 91 5.83 8.81 4.33
CA HIS A 91 6.52 7.99 3.36
C HIS A 91 5.51 7.12 2.58
N LYS A 92 5.80 6.83 1.31
CA LYS A 92 4.94 5.97 0.46
C LYS A 92 4.60 4.61 1.11
N PHE A 93 5.57 4.03 1.84
CA PHE A 93 5.35 2.81 2.62
C PHE A 93 4.26 2.99 3.68
N GLU A 94 4.32 4.07 4.45
CA GLU A 94 3.36 4.36 5.52
C GLU A 94 1.96 4.62 4.96
N VAL A 95 1.86 5.34 3.84
CA VAL A 95 0.60 5.55 3.12
C VAL A 95 -0.04 4.20 2.74
N ALA A 96 0.75 3.30 2.16
CA ALA A 96 0.26 1.96 1.82
C ALA A 96 -0.13 1.16 3.06
N GLN A 97 0.65 1.21 4.14
CA GLN A 97 0.35 0.50 5.39
C GLN A 97 -0.93 1.02 6.06
N LEU A 98 -1.10 2.34 6.19
CA LEU A 98 -2.30 2.96 6.75
C LEU A 98 -3.56 2.54 5.97
N ALA A 99 -3.49 2.54 4.63
CA ALA A 99 -4.60 2.12 3.79
C ALA A 99 -4.89 0.61 3.85
N ASN A 100 -3.86 -0.23 4.02
CA ASN A 100 -4.01 -1.68 4.09
C ASN A 100 -4.52 -2.18 5.46
N LEU A 101 -3.96 -1.62 6.54
CA LEU A 101 -4.26 -2.01 7.92
C LEU A 101 -5.57 -1.37 8.39
N CYS A 102 -5.81 -0.12 8.02
CA CYS A 102 -6.94 0.69 8.49
C CYS A 102 -7.06 0.71 10.04
N PRO A 103 -6.03 1.20 10.76
CA PRO A 103 -6.11 1.36 12.21
C PRO A 103 -7.20 2.36 12.59
N GLU A 104 -7.79 2.20 13.77
CA GLU A 104 -8.92 3.00 14.25
C GLU A 104 -8.48 4.13 15.18
N THR A 105 -7.30 4.02 15.79
CA THR A 105 -6.74 5.05 16.70
C THR A 105 -5.31 5.42 16.33
N ALA A 106 -4.87 6.62 16.73
CA ALA A 106 -3.49 7.06 16.56
C ALA A 106 -2.50 6.13 17.30
N GLU A 107 -2.85 5.67 18.50
CA GLU A 107 -2.08 4.70 19.27
C GLU A 107 -1.87 3.39 18.50
N GLU A 108 -2.95 2.82 17.93
CA GLU A 108 -2.86 1.60 17.12
C GLU A 108 -2.00 1.82 15.87
N ALA A 109 -2.20 2.95 15.18
CA ALA A 109 -1.45 3.28 13.97
C ALA A 109 0.06 3.36 14.24
N LYS A 110 0.47 4.04 15.33
CA LYS A 110 1.87 4.15 15.74
C LYS A 110 2.44 2.83 16.25
N ALA A 111 1.64 2.02 16.96
CA ALA A 111 2.06 0.69 17.38
C ALA A 111 2.32 -0.26 16.20
N LEU A 112 1.48 -0.19 15.16
CA LEU A 112 1.63 -1.02 13.96
C LEU A 112 2.66 -0.48 12.97
N ILE A 113 2.84 0.84 12.92
CA ILE A 113 3.75 1.53 12.00
C ILE A 113 4.63 2.49 12.82
N PRO A 114 5.69 1.97 13.47
CA PRO A 114 6.52 2.75 14.40
C PRO A 114 7.19 3.98 13.76
N SER A 115 7.40 3.95 12.43
CA SER A 115 7.97 5.09 11.70
C SER A 115 7.07 6.34 11.69
N LEU A 116 5.79 6.21 12.05
CA LEU A 116 4.88 7.35 12.23
C LEU A 116 5.15 8.15 13.50
N GLU A 117 5.95 7.60 14.42
CA GLU A 117 6.27 8.27 15.67
C GLU A 117 6.92 9.64 15.40
N ASN A 118 6.42 10.69 16.07
CA ASN A 118 6.85 12.08 15.89
C ASN A 118 6.66 12.69 14.48
N LYS A 119 5.95 12.03 13.55
CA LYS A 119 5.70 12.60 12.19
C LYS A 119 4.49 13.52 12.11
N MET A 120 3.49 13.30 12.97
CA MET A 120 2.28 14.10 13.06
C MET A 120 1.66 13.95 14.45
N GLU A 121 0.86 14.94 14.81
CA GLU A 121 0.10 14.94 16.07
C GLU A 121 -1.02 13.89 16.03
N ASP A 122 -1.38 13.37 17.21
CA ASP A 122 -2.40 12.33 17.34
C ASP A 122 -3.75 12.77 16.79
N ASP A 123 -4.16 14.01 17.06
CA ASP A 123 -5.42 14.58 16.55
C ASP A 123 -5.45 14.60 15.00
N GLU A 124 -4.32 14.96 14.37
CA GLU A 124 -4.20 15.00 12.92
C GLU A 124 -4.27 13.59 12.31
N LEU A 125 -3.60 12.63 12.97
CA LEU A 125 -3.61 11.23 12.57
C LEU A 125 -5.02 10.65 12.73
N GLU A 126 -5.71 10.90 13.85
CA GLU A 126 -7.07 10.44 14.05
C GLU A 126 -8.04 10.96 12.97
N ASP A 127 -7.94 12.23 12.59
CA ASP A 127 -8.80 12.79 11.54
C ASP A 127 -8.54 12.15 10.17
N LEU A 128 -7.29 11.80 9.88
CA LEU A 128 -6.91 11.02 8.71
C LEU A 128 -7.53 9.60 8.78
N LEU A 129 -7.42 8.92 9.93
CA LEU A 129 -7.97 7.57 10.12
C LEU A 129 -9.50 7.54 10.03
N LYS A 130 -10.19 8.56 10.56
CA LYS A 130 -11.63 8.76 10.41
C LYS A 130 -12.02 8.93 8.94
N SER A 131 -11.24 9.70 8.18
CA SER A 131 -11.44 9.88 6.73
C SER A 131 -11.28 8.56 5.97
N LEU A 132 -10.26 7.75 6.28
CA LEU A 132 -10.06 6.41 5.72
C LEU A 132 -11.22 5.47 6.04
N THR A 133 -11.62 5.42 7.32
CA THR A 133 -12.70 4.56 7.81
C THR A 133 -14.01 4.87 7.13
N THR A 134 -14.28 6.15 6.89
CA THR A 134 -15.45 6.59 6.10
C THR A 134 -15.41 5.97 4.69
N LYS A 135 -14.27 5.99 4.00
CA LYS A 135 -14.17 5.39 2.65
C LYS A 135 -14.32 3.86 2.65
N LYS A 136 -14.00 3.19 3.77
CA LYS A 136 -14.17 1.75 3.93
C LYS A 136 -15.64 1.36 4.13
N THR A 137 -16.41 2.14 4.90
CA THR A 137 -17.81 1.84 5.25
C THR A 137 -18.80 2.16 4.12
N PHE A 138 -18.51 3.16 3.28
CA PHE A 138 -19.39 3.60 2.19
C PHE A 138 -19.20 2.83 0.86
N GLN A 139 -18.73 1.57 0.92
CA GLN A 139 -18.49 0.72 -0.25
C GLN A 139 -19.55 -0.35 -0.46
#